data_AF-A0A831YZ60-F1
#
_entry.id   AF-A0A831YZ60-F1
#
_cell.length_a   1.000
_cell.length_b   1.000
_cell.length_c   1.000
_cell.angle_alpha   90.00
_cell.angle_beta   90.00
_cell.angle_gamma   90.00
#
_symmetry.space_group_name_H-M   'P 1'
#
loop_
_entity.id
_entity.type
_entity.pdbx_description
1 polymer ?
#
loop_
_entity_poly.entity_id
_entity_poly.type
_entity_poly.pdbx_seq_one_letter_code
_entity_poly.pdbx_strand_id
1 'polypeptide(L)'
;MKWWHSFYVKLALVLLALLVVLGGLQIWLMFNTARQFVQEVDQRLNRNLAQDMAKELQPALTDSINHAEAGHRIHFMMVMNPNVEIYLLDATGHILAFFAEPGKEVVLNRVSVEPIRRFLAQPEHFPVLGEDPRHPGAYKPFSAAPIQYGNQQGYLYIILGSQEYHSAAAMVLNSYIFRTSVRFG
;
A
#
# COMPACT_ATOMS: atom_id res chain seq x y z
N MET A 1 -29.64 -40.72 37.80
CA MET A 1 -29.59 -39.31 37.31
C MET A 1 -28.21 -38.86 36.79
N LYS A 2 -27.26 -39.74 36.42
CA LYS A 2 -25.92 -39.33 35.90
C LYS A 2 -25.83 -39.11 34.38
N TRP A 3 -26.83 -39.58 33.61
CA TRP A 3 -26.75 -39.61 32.14
C TRP A 3 -27.08 -38.26 31.48
N TRP A 4 -27.96 -37.45 32.10
CA TRP A 4 -28.40 -36.16 31.57
C TRP A 4 -27.27 -35.12 31.56
N HIS A 5 -26.41 -35.10 32.58
CA HIS A 5 -25.28 -34.15 32.65
C HIS A 5 -24.25 -34.36 31.53
N SER A 6 -23.97 -35.61 31.11
CA SER A 6 -23.00 -35.86 30.03
C SER A 6 -23.51 -35.39 28.66
N PHE A 7 -24.81 -35.52 28.40
CA PHE A 7 -25.42 -35.05 27.15
C PHE A 7 -25.42 -33.52 27.06
N TYR A 8 -25.85 -32.83 28.12
CA TYR A 8 -25.85 -31.36 28.15
C TYR A 8 -24.44 -30.77 28.07
N VAL A 9 -23.43 -31.39 28.70
CA VAL A 9 -22.03 -30.93 28.60
C VAL A 9 -21.48 -31.12 27.18
N LYS A 10 -21.76 -32.24 26.52
CA LYS A 10 -21.37 -32.44 25.11
C LYS A 10 -22.02 -31.41 24.20
N LEU A 11 -23.32 -31.16 24.37
CA LEU A 11 -24.03 -30.14 23.62
C LEU A 11 -23.46 -28.73 23.89
N ALA A 12 -23.19 -28.40 25.16
CA ALA A 12 -22.59 -27.12 25.54
C ALA A 12 -21.18 -26.95 24.96
N LEU A 13 -20.36 -28.01 24.94
CA LEU A 13 -19.02 -27.98 24.33
C LEU A 13 -19.09 -27.79 22.82
N VAL A 14 -20.03 -28.46 22.14
CA VAL A 14 -20.26 -28.26 20.69
C VAL A 14 -20.70 -26.83 20.41
N LEU A 15 -21.64 -26.30 21.20
CA LEU A 15 -22.08 -24.91 21.09
C LEU A 15 -20.94 -23.92 21.35
N LEU A 16 -20.11 -24.17 22.36
CA LEU A 16 -18.96 -23.33 22.68
C LEU A 16 -17.91 -23.37 21.56
N ALA A 17 -17.60 -24.55 21.03
CA ALA A 17 -16.68 -24.71 19.90
C ALA A 17 -17.20 -23.96 18.66
N LEU A 18 -18.49 -24.08 18.37
CA LEU A 18 -19.13 -23.36 17.27
C LEU A 18 -19.05 -21.84 17.45
N LEU A 19 -19.27 -21.36 18.68
CA LEU A 19 -19.16 -19.93 19.01
C LEU A 19 -17.72 -19.43 18.83
N VAL A 20 -16.72 -20.19 19.29
CA VAL A 20 -15.29 -19.84 19.10
C VAL A 20 -14.92 -19.81 17.63
N VAL A 21 -15.36 -20.79 16.83
CA VAL A 21 -15.09 -20.82 15.39
C VAL A 21 -15.74 -19.63 14.68
N LEU A 22 -17.00 -19.33 14.99
CA LEU A 22 -17.70 -18.16 14.43
C LEU A 22 -17.03 -16.85 14.83
N GLY A 23 -16.68 -16.70 16.12
CA GLY A 23 -15.98 -15.52 16.62
C GLY A 23 -14.61 -15.34 15.96
N GLY A 24 -13.84 -16.41 15.84
CA GLY A 24 -12.55 -16.40 15.14
C GLY A 24 -12.69 -16.00 13.67
N LEU A 25 -13.69 -16.56 12.97
CA LEU A 25 -13.97 -16.20 11.58
C LEU A 25 -14.38 -14.73 11.43
N GLN A 26 -15.23 -14.21 12.33
CA GLN A 26 -15.66 -12.81 12.32
C GLN A 26 -14.47 -11.87 12.55
N ILE A 27 -13.61 -12.17 13.52
CA ILE A 27 -12.40 -11.38 13.80
C ILE A 27 -11.48 -11.39 12.57
N TRP A 28 -11.27 -12.56 11.96
CA TRP A 28 -10.44 -12.69 10.76
C TRP A 28 -10.98 -11.86 9.59
N LEU A 29 -12.29 -11.94 9.33
CA LEU A 29 -12.96 -11.13 8.30
C LEU A 29 -12.81 -9.63 8.59
N MET A 30 -13.06 -9.22 9.84
CA MET A 30 -12.97 -7.83 10.26
C MET A 30 -11.56 -7.27 10.03
N PHE A 31 -10.51 -8.00 10.41
CA PHE A 31 -9.12 -7.57 10.17
C PHE A 31 -8.81 -7.44 8.67
N ASN A 32 -9.31 -8.36 7.84
CA ASN A 32 -9.08 -8.29 6.41
C ASN A 32 -9.77 -7.09 5.75
N THR A 33 -11.04 -6.88 6.09
CA THR A 33 -11.84 -5.75 5.59
C THR A 33 -11.26 -4.42 6.06
N ALA A 34 -10.82 -4.32 7.31
CA ALA A 34 -10.20 -3.11 7.83
C ALA A 34 -8.93 -2.73 7.05
N ARG A 35 -8.09 -3.71 6.70
CA ARG A 35 -6.89 -3.45 5.88
C ARG A 35 -7.23 -2.94 4.48
N GLN A 36 -8.21 -3.56 3.81
CA GLN A 36 -8.65 -3.12 2.49
C GLN A 36 -9.23 -1.70 2.53
N PHE A 37 -10.04 -1.40 3.55
CA PHE A 37 -10.61 -0.07 3.73
C PHE A 37 -9.54 1.00 3.92
N VAL A 38 -8.51 0.73 4.74
CA VAL A 38 -7.39 1.66 4.93
C VAL A 38 -6.65 1.92 3.60
N GLN A 39 -6.38 0.86 2.82
CA GLN A 39 -5.75 0.99 1.50
C GLN A 39 -6.60 1.81 0.52
N GLU A 40 -7.91 1.60 0.54
CA GLU A 40 -8.86 2.32 -0.31
C GLU A 40 -8.89 3.82 0.04
N VAL A 41 -8.98 4.15 1.33
CA VAL A 41 -8.97 5.54 1.81
C VAL A 41 -7.65 6.20 1.45
N ASP A 42 -6.52 5.54 1.71
CA ASP A 42 -5.20 6.08 1.41
C ASP A 42 -5.02 6.37 -0.09
N GLN A 43 -5.44 5.44 -0.96
CA GLN A 43 -5.40 5.65 -2.40
C GLN A 43 -6.34 6.77 -2.86
N ARG A 44 -7.53 6.89 -2.27
CA ARG A 44 -8.49 7.96 -2.59
C ARG A 44 -7.93 9.34 -2.24
N LEU A 45 -7.33 9.47 -1.06
CA LEU A 45 -6.75 10.72 -0.59
C LEU A 45 -5.55 11.15 -1.45
N ASN A 46 -4.70 10.20 -1.82
CA ASN A 46 -3.48 10.48 -2.59
C ASN A 46 -3.67 10.30 -4.09
N ARG A 47 -4.91 10.11 -4.58
CA ARG A 47 -5.19 9.81 -5.98
C ARG A 47 -4.55 10.80 -6.94
N ASN A 48 -4.68 12.09 -6.64
CA ASN A 48 -4.20 13.17 -7.50
C ASN A 48 -2.73 13.53 -7.27
N LEU A 49 -2.06 12.87 -6.33
CA LEU A 49 -0.68 13.16 -5.96
C LEU A 49 0.25 13.14 -7.17
N ALA A 50 0.22 12.07 -7.97
CA ALA A 50 1.03 11.99 -9.17
C ALA A 50 0.64 13.05 -10.21
N GLN A 51 -0.64 13.43 -10.31
CA GLN A 51 -1.06 14.46 -11.25
C GLN A 51 -0.54 15.85 -10.85
N ASP A 52 -0.59 16.17 -9.57
CA ASP A 52 -0.12 17.46 -9.07
C ASP A 52 1.40 17.56 -9.14
N MET A 53 2.11 16.47 -8.81
CA MET A 53 3.56 16.40 -8.94
C MET A 53 4.02 16.40 -10.40
N ALA A 54 3.26 15.78 -11.32
CA ALA A 54 3.56 15.82 -12.75
C ALA A 54 3.58 17.26 -13.28
N LYS A 55 2.66 18.14 -12.83
CA LYS A 55 2.63 19.55 -13.24
C LYS A 55 3.89 20.29 -12.78
N GLU A 56 4.36 20.01 -11.57
CA GLU A 56 5.57 20.64 -11.00
C GLU A 56 6.86 20.13 -11.65
N LEU A 57 6.87 18.87 -12.10
CA LEU A 57 8.01 18.25 -12.79
C LEU A 57 8.05 18.57 -14.27
N GLN A 58 6.93 18.93 -14.89
CA GLN A 58 6.83 19.20 -16.33
C GLN A 58 7.95 20.12 -16.86
N PRO A 59 8.32 21.23 -16.19
CA PRO A 59 9.43 22.08 -16.64
C PRO A 59 10.76 21.31 -16.75
N ALA A 60 11.07 20.44 -15.79
CA ALA A 60 12.30 19.63 -15.75
C ALA A 60 12.30 18.45 -16.74
N LEU A 61 11.15 18.17 -17.37
CA LEU A 61 10.97 17.11 -18.37
C LEU A 61 10.90 17.65 -19.80
N THR A 62 10.84 18.97 -19.99
CA THR A 62 10.51 19.61 -21.28
C THR A 62 11.42 19.21 -22.43
N ASP A 63 12.75 19.22 -22.25
CA ASP A 63 13.70 18.90 -23.32
C ASP A 63 14.18 17.44 -23.28
N SER A 64 14.46 16.93 -22.07
CA SER A 64 14.84 15.55 -21.78
C SER A 64 14.71 15.31 -20.27
N ILE A 65 14.93 14.09 -19.79
CA ILE A 65 14.96 13.81 -18.35
C ILE A 65 16.23 14.44 -17.77
N ASN A 66 16.12 15.68 -17.27
CA ASN A 66 17.21 16.30 -16.53
C ASN A 66 17.23 15.73 -15.11
N HIS A 67 17.99 14.65 -14.92
CA HIS A 67 18.08 13.95 -13.63
C HIS A 67 18.48 14.86 -12.46
N ALA A 68 19.29 15.90 -12.71
CA ALA A 68 19.72 16.83 -11.65
C ALA A 68 18.59 17.76 -11.21
N GLU A 69 17.85 18.34 -12.15
CA GLU A 69 16.73 19.24 -11.83
C GLU A 69 15.51 18.48 -11.32
N ALA A 70 15.16 17.37 -11.96
CA ALA A 70 14.11 16.47 -11.50
C ALA A 70 14.45 15.95 -10.10
N GLY A 71 15.70 15.54 -9.85
CA GLY A 71 16.15 15.10 -8.55
C GLY A 71 16.06 16.18 -7.47
N HIS A 72 16.41 17.43 -7.77
CA HIS A 72 16.32 18.52 -6.80
C HIS A 72 14.87 18.83 -6.40
N ARG A 73 13.96 18.88 -7.39
CA ARG A 73 12.52 19.12 -7.16
C ARG A 73 11.89 17.97 -6.39
N ILE A 74 12.19 16.74 -6.80
CA ILE A 74 11.68 15.54 -6.15
C ILE A 74 12.22 15.41 -4.72
N HIS A 75 13.49 15.73 -4.48
CA HIS A 75 14.07 15.74 -3.15
C HIS A 75 13.31 16.69 -2.20
N PHE A 76 12.98 17.90 -2.65
CA PHE A 76 12.15 18.83 -1.87
C PHE A 76 10.75 18.28 -1.59
N MET A 77 10.12 17.60 -2.56
CA MET A 77 8.84 16.92 -2.34
C MET A 77 8.94 15.77 -1.33
N MET A 78 10.02 14.98 -1.36
CA MET A 78 10.25 13.91 -0.39
C MET A 78 10.46 14.42 1.04
N VAL A 79 10.96 15.65 1.22
CA VAL A 79 11.02 16.29 2.56
C VAL A 79 9.61 16.60 3.10
N MET A 80 8.67 16.95 2.22
CA MET A 80 7.29 17.26 2.61
C MET A 80 6.44 16.01 2.88
N ASN A 81 6.69 14.91 2.16
CA ASN A 81 6.04 13.62 2.40
C ASN A 81 7.06 12.48 2.23
N PRO A 82 7.79 12.10 3.29
CA PRO A 82 8.87 11.09 3.20
C PRO A 82 8.35 9.69 2.86
N ASN A 83 7.05 9.47 2.95
CA ASN A 83 6.44 8.16 2.72
C ASN A 83 6.16 7.87 1.25
N VAL A 84 6.54 8.73 0.30
CA VAL A 84 6.28 8.53 -1.13
C VAL A 84 7.53 8.04 -1.85
N GLU A 85 7.35 7.05 -2.72
CA GLU A 85 8.40 6.58 -3.61
C GLU A 85 7.99 6.89 -5.05
N ILE A 86 8.88 7.55 -5.80
CA ILE A 86 8.52 8.14 -7.09
C ILE A 86 9.33 7.46 -8.19
N TYR A 87 8.63 7.04 -9.23
CA TYR A 87 9.18 6.33 -10.37
C TYR A 87 8.74 7.02 -11.66
N LEU A 88 9.70 7.35 -12.51
CA LEU A 88 9.45 7.81 -13.87
C LEU A 88 9.44 6.60 -14.79
N LEU A 89 8.34 6.40 -15.50
CA LEU A 89 8.15 5.28 -16.40
C LEU A 89 8.05 5.73 -17.85
N ASP A 90 8.50 4.90 -18.77
CA ASP A 90 8.14 5.03 -20.18
C ASP A 90 6.70 4.54 -20.46
N ALA A 91 6.23 4.68 -21.71
CA ALA A 91 4.90 4.23 -22.12
C ALA A 91 4.66 2.71 -21.99
N THR A 92 5.72 1.91 -21.83
CA THR A 92 5.70 0.45 -21.69
C THR A 92 5.88 -0.02 -20.24
N GLY A 93 6.15 0.90 -19.32
CA GLY A 93 6.33 0.66 -17.89
C GLY A 93 7.79 0.47 -17.45
N HIS A 94 8.79 0.69 -18.32
CA HIS A 94 10.20 0.64 -17.91
C HIS A 94 10.53 1.84 -17.03
N ILE A 95 11.29 1.59 -15.97
CA ILE A 95 11.69 2.62 -15.01
C ILE A 95 12.89 3.38 -15.61
N LEU A 96 12.67 4.64 -15.96
CA LEU A 96 13.66 5.56 -16.51
C LEU A 96 14.46 6.25 -15.41
N ALA A 97 13.79 6.58 -14.32
CA ALA A 97 14.40 7.17 -13.13
C ALA A 97 13.57 6.79 -11.91
N PHE A 98 14.22 6.72 -10.75
CA PHE A 98 13.55 6.50 -9.48
C PHE A 98 14.12 7.44 -8.42
N PHE A 99 13.26 7.81 -7.48
CA PHE A 99 13.60 8.65 -6.34
C PHE A 99 12.91 8.05 -5.12
N ALA A 100 13.71 7.44 -4.27
CA ALA A 100 13.29 6.77 -3.05
C ALA A 100 14.28 7.11 -1.93
N GLU A 101 13.91 6.79 -0.69
CA GLU A 101 14.78 7.01 0.47
C GLU A 101 16.21 6.45 0.24
N PRO A 102 17.26 7.17 0.66
CA PRO A 102 18.64 6.72 0.50
C PRO A 102 18.88 5.32 1.08
N GLY A 103 19.61 4.48 0.35
CA GLY A 103 19.98 3.13 0.80
C GLY A 103 18.97 2.02 0.50
N LYS A 104 17.92 2.32 -0.27
CA LYS A 104 16.90 1.36 -0.67
C LYS A 104 16.91 1.18 -2.20
N GLU A 105 17.38 0.01 -2.66
CA GLU A 105 17.54 -0.30 -4.08
C GLU A 105 16.20 -0.68 -4.74
N VAL A 106 16.07 -0.30 -6.00
CA VAL A 106 14.99 -0.75 -6.89
C VAL A 106 15.43 -2.05 -7.54
N VAL A 107 14.59 -3.08 -7.44
CA VAL A 107 14.92 -4.44 -7.89
C VAL A 107 14.30 -4.73 -9.27
N LEU A 108 13.15 -4.14 -9.57
CA LEU A 108 12.48 -4.25 -10.86
C LEU A 108 12.89 -3.13 -11.81
N ASN A 109 13.17 -3.49 -13.06
CA ASN A 109 13.43 -2.52 -14.13
C ASN A 109 12.15 -2.07 -14.86
N ARG A 110 11.03 -2.73 -14.57
CA ARG A 110 9.74 -2.52 -15.25
C ARG A 110 8.59 -2.88 -14.33
N VAL A 111 7.49 -2.15 -14.47
CA VAL A 111 6.19 -2.48 -13.86
C VAL A 111 5.11 -2.69 -14.92
N SER A 112 4.08 -3.46 -14.60
CA SER A 112 2.91 -3.59 -15.47
C SER A 112 2.16 -2.26 -15.61
N VAL A 113 1.84 -1.88 -16.85
CA VAL A 113 1.06 -0.65 -17.17
C VAL A 113 -0.45 -0.90 -17.08
N GLU A 114 -0.88 -2.16 -16.97
CA GLU A 114 -2.32 -2.52 -16.92
C GLU A 114 -3.02 -1.92 -15.68
N PRO A 115 -2.49 -2.03 -14.45
CA PRO A 115 -3.06 -1.35 -13.29
C PRO A 115 -3.08 0.17 -13.44
N ILE A 116 -2.04 0.75 -14.05
CA ILE A 116 -1.94 2.20 -14.28
C ILE A 116 -3.08 2.67 -15.21
N ARG A 117 -3.30 1.96 -16.32
CA ARG A 117 -4.40 2.28 -17.23
C ARG A 117 -5.75 2.13 -16.55
N ARG A 118 -5.93 1.09 -15.73
CA ARG A 118 -7.17 0.89 -14.97
C ARG A 118 -7.42 2.02 -13.98
N PHE A 119 -6.39 2.42 -13.24
CA PHE A 119 -6.42 3.54 -12.30
C PHE A 119 -6.82 4.86 -12.99
N LEU A 120 -6.24 5.14 -14.16
CA LEU A 120 -6.54 6.33 -14.94
C LEU A 120 -7.94 6.30 -15.57
N ALA A 121 -8.42 5.12 -15.99
CA ALA A 121 -9.69 4.96 -16.69
C ALA A 121 -10.90 4.85 -15.74
N GLN A 122 -10.74 4.32 -14.53
CA GLN A 122 -11.85 3.98 -13.63
C GLN A 122 -11.67 4.62 -12.25
N PRO A 123 -12.18 5.85 -12.07
CA PRO A 123 -12.05 6.62 -10.84
C PRO A 123 -12.61 5.99 -9.56
N GLU A 124 -13.54 5.05 -9.66
CA GLU A 124 -14.39 4.65 -8.53
C GLU A 124 -14.02 3.28 -7.94
N HIS A 125 -13.19 2.48 -8.64
CA HIS A 125 -12.88 1.09 -8.26
C HIS A 125 -11.57 0.98 -7.46
N PHE A 126 -11.55 1.55 -6.27
CA PHE A 126 -10.44 1.42 -5.34
C PHE A 126 -10.62 0.23 -4.39
N PRO A 127 -9.51 -0.37 -3.88
CA PRO A 127 -8.13 -0.06 -4.23
C PRO A 127 -7.69 -0.73 -5.54
N VAL A 128 -6.95 0.00 -6.38
CA VAL A 128 -6.19 -0.54 -7.50
C VAL A 128 -4.75 -0.73 -7.05
N LEU A 129 -4.30 -1.98 -6.98
CA LEU A 129 -2.95 -2.29 -6.55
C LEU A 129 -2.00 -2.42 -7.76
N GLY A 130 -0.81 -1.87 -7.63
CA GLY A 130 0.26 -1.98 -8.63
C GLY A 130 1.51 -2.61 -8.01
N GLU A 131 2.42 -3.08 -8.86
CA GLU A 131 3.66 -3.73 -8.43
C GLU A 131 4.58 -2.76 -7.71
N ASP A 132 5.14 -3.19 -6.58
CA ASP A 132 6.20 -2.45 -5.88
C ASP A 132 7.56 -2.73 -6.57
N PRO A 133 8.20 -1.73 -7.21
CA PRO A 133 9.49 -1.91 -7.88
C PRO A 133 10.62 -2.42 -6.98
N ARG A 134 10.49 -2.24 -5.66
CA ARG A 134 11.49 -2.63 -4.66
C ARG A 134 11.24 -4.02 -4.08
N HIS A 135 10.01 -4.50 -4.16
CA HIS A 135 9.62 -5.80 -3.62
C HIS A 135 8.85 -6.59 -4.70
N PRO A 136 9.58 -7.31 -5.58
CA PRO A 136 8.95 -8.14 -6.61
C PRO A 136 7.89 -9.08 -6.01
N GLY A 137 6.69 -9.06 -6.57
CA GLY A 137 5.55 -9.85 -6.08
C GLY A 137 4.73 -9.18 -4.97
N ALA A 138 5.14 -8.02 -4.46
CA ALA A 138 4.30 -7.20 -3.58
C ALA A 138 3.47 -6.20 -4.40
N TYR A 139 2.21 -6.03 -4.00
CA TYR A 139 1.28 -5.12 -4.64
C TYR A 139 0.79 -4.06 -3.64
N LYS A 140 0.86 -2.79 -4.02
CA LYS A 140 0.55 -1.66 -3.14
C LYS A 140 -0.39 -0.65 -3.81
N PRO A 141 -1.15 0.11 -3.01
CA PRO A 141 -1.82 1.30 -3.50
C PRO A 141 -0.81 2.28 -4.11
N PHE A 142 -1.21 2.94 -5.19
CA PHE A 142 -0.37 3.88 -5.90
C PHE A 142 -1.19 5.05 -6.46
N SER A 143 -0.49 6.12 -6.81
CA SER A 143 -1.00 7.21 -7.64
C SER A 143 -0.21 7.22 -8.95
N ALA A 144 -0.90 7.48 -10.07
CA ALA A 144 -0.23 7.59 -11.36
C ALA A 144 -0.80 8.73 -12.20
N ALA A 145 0.07 9.34 -13.00
CA ALA A 145 -0.31 10.39 -13.94
C ALA A 145 0.47 10.25 -15.26
N PRO A 146 -0.14 10.58 -16.41
CA PRO A 146 0.60 10.67 -17.66
C PRO A 146 1.56 11.86 -17.62
N ILE A 147 2.76 11.66 -18.15
CA ILE A 147 3.78 12.71 -18.33
C ILE A 147 4.29 12.72 -19.76
N GLN A 148 4.81 13.87 -20.18
CA GLN A 148 5.57 14.01 -21.42
C GLN A 148 6.99 14.45 -21.08
N TYR A 149 7.98 13.80 -21.70
CA TYR A 149 9.37 14.17 -21.59
C TYR A 149 9.98 14.26 -22.99
N GLY A 150 10.51 15.44 -23.36
CA GLY A 150 10.82 15.74 -24.75
C GLY A 150 9.61 15.47 -25.66
N ASN A 151 9.77 14.55 -26.62
CA ASN A 151 8.71 14.13 -27.55
C ASN A 151 8.10 12.76 -27.21
N GLN A 152 8.40 12.21 -26.03
CA GLN A 152 7.99 10.87 -25.60
C GLN A 152 6.91 10.95 -24.51
N GLN A 153 6.06 9.92 -24.45
CA GLN A 153 5.06 9.76 -23.40
C GLN A 153 5.53 8.75 -22.35
N GLY A 154 5.10 8.96 -21.12
CA GLY A 154 5.40 8.10 -19.99
C GLY A 154 4.39 8.24 -18.87
N TYR A 155 4.71 7.67 -17.74
CA TYR A 155 3.91 7.77 -16.52
C TYR A 155 4.78 8.19 -15.34
N LEU A 156 4.27 9.10 -14.53
CA LEU A 156 4.73 9.28 -13.17
C LEU A 156 3.99 8.27 -12.30
N TYR A 157 4.72 7.37 -11.67
CA TYR A 157 4.20 6.30 -10.83
C TYR A 157 4.69 6.49 -9.41
N ILE A 158 3.76 6.62 -8.46
CA ILE A 158 4.07 6.91 -7.07
C ILE A 158 3.49 5.83 -6.18
N ILE A 159 4.37 5.11 -5.49
CA ILE A 159 3.97 4.15 -4.44
C ILE A 159 3.76 4.91 -3.13
N LEU A 160 2.64 4.62 -2.47
CA LEU A 160 2.31 5.15 -1.15
C LEU A 160 2.90 4.20 -0.09
N GLY A 161 3.83 4.71 0.71
CA GLY A 161 4.55 3.96 1.73
C GLY A 161 3.63 3.47 2.84
N SER A 162 3.44 2.15 2.91
CA SER A 162 2.66 1.45 3.95
C SER A 162 3.53 0.62 4.91
N GLN A 163 4.85 0.78 4.85
CA GLN A 163 5.81 -0.09 5.56
C GLN A 163 5.73 -0.04 7.10
N GLU A 164 4.94 0.85 7.70
CA GLU A 164 4.89 0.97 9.17
C GLU A 164 3.61 0.41 9.81
N TYR A 165 2.56 0.11 9.05
CA TYR A 165 1.35 -0.47 9.67
C TYR A 165 1.57 -1.91 10.11
N HIS A 166 2.37 -2.68 9.37
CA HIS A 166 2.67 -4.07 9.70
C HIS A 166 3.50 -4.19 11.00
N SER A 167 4.43 -3.26 11.24
CA SER A 167 5.27 -3.27 12.44
C SER A 167 4.56 -2.62 13.63
N ALA A 168 3.90 -1.46 13.45
CA ALA A 168 3.24 -0.75 14.55
C ALA A 168 2.04 -1.54 15.09
N ALA A 169 1.19 -2.13 14.24
CA ALA A 169 0.07 -2.94 14.71
C ALA A 169 0.54 -4.21 15.44
N ALA A 170 1.61 -4.86 14.95
CA ALA A 170 2.22 -6.00 15.63
C ALA A 170 2.84 -5.59 16.98
N MET A 171 3.47 -4.42 17.06
CA MET A 171 4.08 -3.90 18.28
C MET A 171 3.04 -3.48 19.33
N VAL A 172 1.93 -2.86 18.89
CA VAL A 172 0.80 -2.50 19.74
C VAL A 172 0.11 -3.75 20.28
N LEU A 173 -0.20 -4.74 19.42
CA LEU A 173 -0.75 -6.03 19.85
C LEU A 173 0.16 -6.72 20.88
N ASN A 174 1.48 -6.71 20.64
CA ASN A 174 2.44 -7.31 21.57
C ASN A 174 2.48 -6.54 22.91
N SER A 175 2.42 -5.21 22.89
CA SER A 175 2.45 -4.40 24.12
C SER A 175 1.19 -4.55 24.98
N TYR A 176 -0.01 -4.64 24.37
CA TYR A 176 -1.27 -4.73 25.11
C TYR A 176 -1.45 -6.13 25.73
N ILE A 177 -1.06 -7.19 25.02
CA ILE A 177 -1.12 -8.57 25.52
C ILE A 177 -0.13 -8.76 26.69
N PHE A 178 1.07 -8.19 26.59
CA PHE A 178 2.07 -8.30 27.66
C PHE A 178 1.69 -7.50 28.92
N ARG A 179 1.14 -6.29 28.77
CA ARG A 179 0.71 -5.47 29.93
C ARG A 179 -0.46 -6.05 30.70
N THR A 180 -1.33 -6.80 30.03
CA THR A 180 -2.51 -7.41 30.67
C THR A 180 -2.14 -8.70 31.44
N SER A 181 -1.03 -9.34 31.07
CA SER A 181 -0.55 -10.57 31.70
C SER A 181 0.19 -10.34 33.03
N VAL A 182 0.73 -9.14 33.26
CA VAL A 182 1.55 -8.82 34.45
C VAL A 182 0.70 -8.33 35.64
N ARG A 183 -0.63 -8.20 35.50
CA ARG A 183 -1.50 -7.73 36.60
C ARG A 183 -2.37 -8.84 37.24
N PHE A 184 -2.21 -10.09 36.82
CA PHE A 184 -2.90 -11.25 37.40
C PHE A 184 -1.93 -12.42 37.67
N GLY A 185 -0.77 -12.11 38.26
CA GLY A 185 0.13 -13.08 38.88
C GLY A 185 0.29 -12.76 40.36
#